data_AF-A0A6G0W6G8-F1
#
_entry.id   AF-A0A6G0W6G8-F1
#
_cell.length_a   1.000
_cell.length_b   1.000
_cell.length_c   1.000
_cell.angle_alpha   90.00
_cell.angle_beta   90.00
_cell.angle_gamma   90.00
#
_symmetry.space_group_name_H-M   'P 1'
#
loop_
_entity.id
_entity.type
_entity.pdbx_description
1 polymer ?
#
loop_
_entity_poly.entity_id
_entity_poly.type
_entity_poly.pdbx_seq_one_letter_code
_entity_poly.pdbx_strand_id
1 'polypeptide(L)'
;MRIAVVAAAFLTIQVSSELLRQFNGWAVQFGTENASTSPANDVLGDSCSSTKDCPTGTSCVAGSAVVAIQSCVQFPVCGGNVPGNCPGFLRSGQLVCAWAPVAGSNCSDGTASCKSFPNVTSTGIYKCMSLDRCDAIPGGASCSLGCKASNGLTCNGRGSCQTLNGTGYGCECNSGWTGVHCETVVNGTCQEGVGSCGAHGKCVAGSCQCDLDYTGVQCEKPATVVPVTAITPTVVPSASATTSPTSSDPNKDGSGSSDKTTEHTTTVVLIVVLVALAAIGGVVYLILAKKKREREAAELAALMQREDDEDRVPTPKSAIQVL
;
A
#
# COMPACT_ATOMS: atom_id res chain seq x y z
N MET A 1 27.46 18.79 -54.56
CA MET A 1 26.56 19.95 -54.72
C MET A 1 25.26 19.46 -55.36
N ARG A 2 24.20 19.27 -54.54
CA ARG A 2 22.76 19.42 -54.86
C ARG A 2 21.97 18.86 -53.68
N ILE A 3 21.26 19.77 -53.03
CA ILE A 3 20.43 19.60 -51.84
C ILE A 3 19.09 19.01 -52.30
N ALA A 4 18.60 17.96 -51.65
CA ALA A 4 17.24 17.46 -51.82
C ALA A 4 16.47 17.68 -50.51
N VAL A 5 15.48 18.57 -50.60
CA VAL A 5 14.47 18.87 -49.59
C VAL A 5 13.43 17.75 -49.61
N VAL A 6 13.07 17.18 -48.45
CA VAL A 6 11.90 16.31 -48.31
C VAL A 6 10.97 16.90 -47.26
N ALA A 7 9.72 17.11 -47.68
CA ALA A 7 8.65 17.80 -46.98
C ALA A 7 8.07 16.99 -45.82
N ALA A 8 7.74 17.68 -44.73
CA ALA A 8 6.96 17.18 -43.62
C ALA A 8 5.46 17.34 -43.92
N ALA A 9 4.70 16.25 -43.88
CA ALA A 9 3.24 16.27 -43.95
C ALA A 9 2.67 16.34 -42.52
N PHE A 10 2.06 17.47 -42.17
CA PHE A 10 1.20 17.62 -41.01
C PHE A 10 -0.15 16.95 -41.31
N LEU A 11 -0.57 16.01 -40.47
CA LEU A 11 -1.94 15.49 -40.47
C LEU A 11 -2.65 15.99 -39.21
N THR A 12 -3.51 17.00 -39.38
CA THR A 12 -4.47 17.43 -38.36
C THR A 12 -5.68 16.51 -38.41
N ILE A 13 -5.96 15.78 -37.34
CA ILE A 13 -7.18 14.98 -37.19
C ILE A 13 -8.28 15.90 -36.65
N GLN A 14 -9.24 16.27 -37.51
CA GLN A 14 -10.54 16.78 -37.08
C GLN A 14 -11.35 15.60 -36.52
N VAL A 15 -11.67 15.64 -35.23
CA VAL A 15 -12.62 14.72 -34.61
C VAL A 15 -14.02 15.32 -34.77
N SER A 16 -14.82 14.74 -35.68
CA SER A 16 -16.21 15.10 -35.88
C SER A 16 -17.08 14.64 -34.68
N SER A 17 -18.07 15.47 -34.35
CA SER A 17 -19.00 15.38 -33.22
C SER A 17 -19.89 14.12 -33.16
N GLU A 18 -19.90 13.28 -34.20
CA GLU A 18 -20.74 12.09 -34.30
C GLU A 18 -20.19 10.85 -33.56
N LEU A 19 -18.88 10.80 -33.24
CA LEU A 19 -18.27 9.67 -32.52
C LEU A 19 -18.53 9.68 -31.00
N LEU A 20 -19.07 10.78 -30.46
CA LEU A 20 -19.40 10.93 -29.03
C LEU A 20 -20.77 10.35 -28.64
N ARG A 21 -21.56 9.80 -29.58
CA ARG A 21 -22.90 9.25 -29.30
C ARG A 21 -23.00 7.72 -29.33
N GLN A 22 -21.94 7.01 -29.75
CA GLN A 22 -21.96 5.53 -29.82
C GLN A 22 -21.35 4.80 -28.61
N PHE A 23 -20.85 5.53 -27.59
CA PHE A 23 -20.34 4.92 -26.34
C PHE A 23 -21.38 4.81 -25.21
N ASN A 24 -22.67 5.02 -25.48
CA ASN A 24 -23.75 4.91 -24.48
C ASN A 24 -24.52 3.57 -24.56
N GLY A 25 -23.86 2.45 -24.87
CA GLY A 25 -24.54 1.16 -25.09
C GLY A 25 -23.91 -0.06 -24.43
N TRP A 26 -22.67 0.00 -23.95
CA TRP A 26 -22.08 -1.09 -23.20
C TRP A 26 -21.98 -0.72 -21.74
N ALA A 27 -22.86 -1.31 -20.94
CA ALA A 27 -22.59 -1.54 -19.54
C ALA A 27 -21.30 -2.37 -19.46
N VAL A 28 -20.17 -1.67 -19.38
CA VAL A 28 -18.93 -2.26 -18.87
C VAL A 28 -19.31 -2.71 -17.47
N GLN A 29 -19.50 -4.02 -17.29
CA GLN A 29 -19.39 -4.63 -15.97
C GLN A 29 -17.96 -4.39 -15.53
N PHE A 30 -17.71 -3.23 -14.93
CA PHE A 30 -16.72 -3.15 -13.88
C PHE A 30 -17.10 -4.28 -12.95
N GLY A 31 -16.17 -5.23 -12.75
CA GLY A 31 -16.25 -6.10 -11.60
C GLY A 31 -16.41 -5.17 -10.42
N THR A 32 -17.64 -5.08 -9.91
CA THR A 32 -17.87 -4.69 -8.54
C THR A 32 -17.20 -5.81 -7.75
N GLU A 33 -15.90 -5.68 -7.50
CA GLU A 33 -15.38 -6.15 -6.24
C GLU A 33 -16.31 -5.55 -5.22
N ASN A 34 -17.13 -6.44 -4.65
CA ASN A 34 -18.13 -6.12 -3.68
C ASN A 34 -17.54 -5.12 -2.68
N ALA A 35 -18.00 -3.87 -2.76
CA ALA A 35 -18.08 -2.98 -1.60
C ALA A 35 -19.16 -3.56 -0.67
N SER A 36 -18.91 -4.77 -0.18
CA SER A 36 -19.75 -5.52 0.72
C SER A 36 -18.79 -6.32 1.58
N THR A 37 -18.67 -5.85 2.83
CA THR A 37 -18.05 -6.50 3.97
C THR A 37 -16.54 -6.75 3.86
N SER A 38 -15.74 -5.68 4.02
CA SER A 38 -14.65 -5.85 4.99
C SER A 38 -15.35 -6.13 6.31
N PRO A 39 -15.14 -7.28 6.98
CA PRO A 39 -15.76 -7.49 8.27
C PRO A 39 -15.37 -6.29 9.13
N ALA A 40 -16.31 -5.71 9.87
CA ALA A 40 -16.07 -4.60 10.79
C ALA A 40 -14.92 -4.87 11.80
N ASN A 41 -14.40 -6.10 11.81
CA ASN A 41 -13.33 -6.61 12.63
C ASN A 41 -11.92 -6.46 12.02
N ASP A 42 -11.75 -6.00 10.76
CA ASP A 42 -10.42 -5.86 10.13
C ASP A 42 -9.88 -4.42 10.16
N VAL A 43 -10.63 -3.47 10.71
CA VAL A 43 -10.21 -2.06 10.84
C VAL A 43 -9.25 -1.89 12.01
N LEU A 44 -8.18 -1.12 11.80
CA LEU A 44 -7.28 -0.70 12.86
C LEU A 44 -7.87 0.52 13.59
N GLY A 45 -8.18 0.32 14.88
CA GLY A 45 -8.86 1.31 15.72
C GLY A 45 -10.38 1.24 15.62
N ASP A 46 -11.03 2.09 16.40
CA ASP A 46 -12.49 2.15 16.48
C ASP A 46 -13.04 2.85 15.24
N SER A 47 -14.07 2.26 14.64
CA SER A 47 -14.81 2.91 13.54
C SER A 47 -15.54 4.14 14.06
N CYS A 48 -15.57 5.20 13.27
CA CYS A 48 -16.16 6.47 13.69
C CYS A 48 -16.90 7.14 12.53
N SER A 49 -17.91 7.95 12.87
CA SER A 49 -18.64 8.82 11.94
C SER A 49 -18.21 10.28 12.08
N SER A 50 -17.72 10.66 13.27
CA SER A 50 -17.19 11.98 13.57
C SER A 50 -16.12 11.92 14.67
N THR A 51 -15.33 12.98 14.82
CA THR A 51 -14.32 13.10 15.90
C THR A 51 -14.93 12.99 17.30
N LYS A 52 -16.25 13.20 17.46
CA LYS A 52 -16.92 13.04 18.77
C LYS A 52 -17.05 11.58 19.20
N ASP A 53 -16.95 10.66 18.25
CA ASP A 53 -17.03 9.21 18.52
C ASP A 53 -15.69 8.67 19.03
N CYS A 54 -14.63 9.48 18.95
CA CYS A 54 -13.27 9.06 19.21
C CYS A 54 -12.81 9.44 20.64
N PRO A 55 -11.94 8.61 21.26
CA PRO A 55 -11.36 8.92 22.56
C PRO A 55 -10.59 10.24 22.59
N THR A 56 -10.41 10.81 23.78
CA THR A 56 -9.65 12.05 23.99
C THR A 56 -8.24 11.95 23.40
N GLY A 57 -7.82 12.99 22.67
CA GLY A 57 -6.49 13.03 22.04
C GLY A 57 -6.40 12.23 20.74
N THR A 58 -7.54 11.90 20.14
CA THR A 58 -7.63 11.20 18.85
C THR A 58 -8.62 11.92 17.94
N SER A 59 -8.68 11.55 16.67
CA SER A 59 -9.63 12.13 15.72
C SER A 59 -10.09 11.13 14.69
N CYS A 60 -11.30 11.36 14.19
CA CYS A 60 -11.90 10.52 13.18
C CYS A 60 -11.36 10.92 11.81
N VAL A 61 -10.61 10.02 11.17
CA VAL A 61 -9.98 10.27 9.87
C VAL A 61 -10.49 9.28 8.85
N ALA A 62 -10.84 9.80 7.68
CA ALA A 62 -11.29 9.01 6.54
C ALA A 62 -10.13 8.69 5.59
N GLY A 63 -10.19 7.50 5.00
CA GLY A 63 -9.38 7.13 3.84
C GLY A 63 -9.83 7.85 2.57
N SER A 64 -9.22 7.46 1.45
CA SER A 64 -9.61 8.01 0.15
C SER A 64 -10.93 7.40 -0.36
N ALA A 65 -11.56 8.02 -1.37
CA ALA A 65 -12.75 7.45 -2.00
C ALA A 65 -12.58 6.01 -2.55
N VAL A 66 -11.34 5.60 -2.85
CA VAL A 66 -11.01 4.24 -3.32
C VAL A 66 -10.89 3.26 -2.15
N VAL A 67 -10.56 3.76 -0.95
CA VAL A 67 -10.43 2.98 0.27
C VAL A 67 -11.35 3.58 1.31
N ALA A 68 -12.64 3.24 1.22
CA ALA A 68 -13.68 3.73 2.10
C ALA A 68 -13.53 3.12 3.51
N ILE A 69 -12.67 3.74 4.31
CA ILE A 69 -12.44 3.42 5.72
C ILE A 69 -12.51 4.70 6.54
N GLN A 70 -13.02 4.60 7.76
CA GLN A 70 -13.03 5.72 8.69
C GLN A 70 -12.86 5.18 10.12
N SER A 71 -11.76 5.56 10.77
CA SER A 71 -11.46 5.14 12.14
C SER A 71 -10.76 6.22 12.93
N CYS A 72 -10.79 6.07 14.25
CA CYS A 72 -10.11 6.95 15.18
C CYS A 72 -8.59 6.74 15.08
N VAL A 73 -7.85 7.82 14.92
CA VAL A 73 -6.39 7.81 14.84
C VAL A 73 -5.80 8.81 15.84
N GLN A 74 -4.58 8.55 16.29
CA GLN A 74 -3.87 9.44 17.20
C GLN A 74 -3.41 10.71 16.48
N PHE A 75 -3.26 11.82 17.19
CA PHE A 75 -2.61 13.01 16.65
C PHE A 75 -1.09 12.80 16.44
N PRO A 76 -0.46 13.52 15.48
CA PRO A 76 -1.09 14.41 14.50
C PRO A 76 -1.89 13.62 13.45
N VAL A 77 -2.96 14.21 12.91
CA VAL A 77 -3.77 13.56 11.86
C VAL A 77 -3.31 13.98 10.47
N CYS A 78 -3.37 13.06 9.52
CA CYS A 78 -3.04 13.35 8.14
C CYS A 78 -4.08 14.27 7.48
N GLY A 79 -3.67 15.44 7.02
CA GLY A 79 -4.58 16.34 6.31
C GLY A 79 -4.00 17.73 6.04
N GLY A 80 -4.46 18.38 4.97
CA GLY A 80 -4.05 19.74 4.63
C GLY A 80 -2.53 19.83 4.46
N ASN A 81 -1.87 20.66 5.25
CA ASN A 81 -0.42 20.83 5.25
C ASN A 81 0.33 19.99 6.31
N VAL A 82 -0.38 19.13 7.05
CA VAL A 82 0.15 18.37 8.19
C VAL A 82 0.26 16.87 7.82
N PRO A 83 1.47 16.28 7.86
CA PRO A 83 1.60 14.83 7.82
C PRO A 83 1.15 14.24 9.16
N GLY A 84 0.62 13.02 9.15
CA GLY A 84 0.14 12.41 10.37
C GLY A 84 -0.40 10.99 10.18
N ASN A 85 -1.20 10.57 11.15
CA ASN A 85 -1.77 9.23 11.19
C ASN A 85 -2.99 9.09 10.29
N CYS A 86 -3.17 7.87 9.80
CA CYS A 86 -4.23 7.49 8.89
C CYS A 86 -4.93 6.23 9.38
N PRO A 87 -6.23 6.05 9.04
CA PRO A 87 -6.92 4.80 9.30
C PRO A 87 -6.22 3.65 8.56
N GLY A 88 -6.46 2.43 9.01
CA GLY A 88 -5.77 1.26 8.49
C GLY A 88 -6.55 -0.02 8.64
N PHE A 89 -5.98 -1.09 8.12
CA PHE A 89 -6.50 -2.43 8.34
C PHE A 89 -5.48 -3.28 9.08
N LEU A 90 -5.95 -4.27 9.83
CA LEU A 90 -5.09 -5.21 10.56
C LEU A 90 -4.16 -5.98 9.61
N ARG A 91 -4.60 -6.23 8.37
CA ARG A 91 -3.88 -7.03 7.36
C ARG A 91 -2.91 -6.24 6.48
N SER A 92 -3.10 -4.93 6.34
CA SER A 92 -2.27 -4.08 5.47
C SER A 92 -1.51 -2.98 6.23
N GLY A 93 -1.86 -2.76 7.50
CA GLY A 93 -1.39 -1.62 8.29
C GLY A 93 -2.16 -0.35 7.97
N GLN A 94 -1.65 0.78 8.48
CA GLN A 94 -2.21 2.11 8.21
C GLN A 94 -2.07 2.49 6.74
N LEU A 95 -3.03 3.26 6.24
CA LEU A 95 -2.91 3.93 4.95
C LEU A 95 -1.74 4.91 4.98
N VAL A 96 -1.23 5.23 3.81
CA VAL A 96 -0.16 6.20 3.67
C VAL A 96 -0.72 7.60 3.76
N CYS A 97 -0.10 8.44 4.59
CA CYS A 97 -0.28 9.87 4.55
C CYS A 97 0.61 10.50 3.47
N ALA A 98 0.14 10.43 2.23
CA ALA A 98 0.91 10.90 1.09
C ALA A 98 0.56 12.35 0.76
N TRP A 99 1.58 13.12 0.40
CA TRP A 99 1.40 14.44 -0.19
C TRP A 99 0.94 14.29 -1.65
N ALA A 100 -0.19 14.91 -1.98
CA ALA A 100 -0.74 14.94 -3.32
C ALA A 100 -0.79 16.37 -3.86
N PRO A 101 -0.26 16.63 -5.07
CA PRO A 101 -0.28 17.97 -5.65
C PRO A 101 -1.71 18.46 -5.87
N VAL A 102 -1.96 19.73 -5.55
CA VAL A 102 -3.21 20.44 -5.85
C VAL A 102 -2.90 21.82 -6.42
N ALA A 103 -3.83 22.40 -7.17
CA ALA A 103 -3.69 23.80 -7.57
C ALA A 103 -3.68 24.70 -6.32
N GLY A 104 -2.79 25.68 -6.28
CA GLY A 104 -2.70 26.61 -5.13
C GLY A 104 -4.00 27.36 -4.86
N SER A 105 -4.84 27.56 -5.88
CA SER A 105 -6.19 28.12 -5.74
C SER A 105 -7.14 27.27 -4.89
N ASN A 106 -6.84 25.98 -4.71
CA ASN A 106 -7.65 25.06 -3.90
C ASN A 106 -7.21 25.03 -2.43
N CYS A 107 -6.19 25.82 -2.08
CA CYS A 107 -5.76 26.02 -0.70
C CYS A 107 -6.66 27.08 -0.07
N SER A 108 -7.43 26.69 0.95
CA SER A 108 -8.39 27.53 1.67
C SER A 108 -7.84 28.91 2.06
N ASP A 109 -6.55 28.97 2.39
CA ASP A 109 -5.86 30.19 2.85
C ASP A 109 -4.75 30.65 1.88
N GLY A 110 -4.82 30.26 0.60
CA GLY A 110 -3.88 30.67 -0.46
C GLY A 110 -2.50 30.01 -0.44
N THR A 111 -1.97 29.61 0.72
CA THR A 111 -0.76 28.76 0.85
C THR A 111 -0.68 28.01 2.19
N ALA A 112 -1.23 28.54 3.28
CA ALA A 112 -1.03 27.95 4.62
C ALA A 112 -1.71 26.59 4.79
N SER A 113 -2.86 26.37 4.16
CA SER A 113 -3.59 25.09 4.19
C SER A 113 -2.95 24.00 3.30
N CYS A 114 -1.90 24.34 2.57
CA CYS A 114 -1.16 23.45 1.68
C CYS A 114 0.31 23.37 2.08
N LYS A 115 0.95 22.27 1.66
CA LYS A 115 2.38 22.03 1.83
C LYS A 115 3.09 22.21 0.49
N SER A 116 4.20 22.95 0.50
CA SER A 116 5.20 22.96 -0.58
C SER A 116 6.52 22.39 -0.05
N PHE A 117 7.33 21.87 -0.97
CA PHE A 117 8.69 21.41 -0.68
C PHE A 117 9.69 22.22 -1.52
N PRO A 118 10.91 22.47 -1.02
CA PRO A 118 11.91 23.28 -1.74
C PRO A 118 12.22 22.79 -3.16
N ASN A 119 12.11 21.49 -3.40
CA ASN A 119 12.42 20.84 -4.67
C ASN A 119 11.18 20.51 -5.52
N VAL A 120 9.99 21.01 -5.14
CA VAL A 120 8.73 20.73 -5.83
C VAL A 120 8.04 22.07 -6.12
N THR A 121 7.80 22.36 -7.40
CA THR A 121 7.19 23.62 -7.85
C THR A 121 5.69 23.70 -7.59
N SER A 122 5.06 22.58 -7.28
CA SER A 122 3.62 22.50 -6.97
C SER A 122 3.38 22.60 -5.46
N THR A 123 2.22 23.14 -5.09
CA THR A 123 1.66 22.97 -3.75
C THR A 123 0.82 21.69 -3.71
N GLY A 124 0.58 21.17 -2.52
CA GLY A 124 -0.18 19.94 -2.35
C GLY A 124 -0.75 19.83 -0.95
N ILE A 125 -1.52 18.78 -0.73
CA ILE A 125 -2.08 18.45 0.58
C ILE A 125 -1.83 17.00 0.92
N TYR A 126 -1.67 16.72 2.21
CA TYR A 126 -1.60 15.37 2.73
C TYR A 126 -2.98 14.72 2.72
N LYS A 127 -3.04 13.46 2.27
CA LYS A 127 -4.24 12.63 2.26
C LYS A 127 -3.90 11.19 2.60
N CYS A 128 -4.81 10.52 3.30
CA CYS A 128 -4.75 9.08 3.51
C CYS A 128 -5.11 8.33 2.23
N MET A 129 -4.23 7.45 1.76
CA MET A 129 -4.46 6.64 0.56
C MET A 129 -3.75 5.29 0.62
N SER A 130 -4.13 4.37 -0.26
CA SER A 130 -3.45 3.09 -0.41
C SER A 130 -2.01 3.27 -0.90
N LEU A 131 -1.18 2.27 -0.62
CA LEU A 131 0.21 2.22 -1.05
C LEU A 131 0.34 2.32 -2.58
N ASP A 132 -0.50 1.61 -3.34
CA ASP A 132 -0.46 1.65 -4.81
C ASP A 132 -0.83 3.02 -5.37
N ARG A 133 -1.78 3.71 -4.73
CA ARG A 133 -2.16 5.07 -5.13
C ARG A 133 -1.07 6.08 -4.78
N CYS A 134 -0.39 5.88 -3.66
CA CYS A 134 0.76 6.67 -3.25
C CYS A 134 1.90 6.54 -4.28
N ASP A 135 2.22 5.31 -4.69
CA ASP A 135 3.24 5.03 -5.71
C ASP A 135 2.94 5.65 -7.08
N ALA A 136 1.65 5.75 -7.43
CA ALA A 136 1.22 6.38 -8.68
C ALA A 136 1.47 7.91 -8.74
N ILE A 137 1.66 8.60 -7.61
CA ILE A 137 1.85 10.06 -7.57
C ILE A 137 3.23 10.49 -8.08
N PRO A 138 4.36 10.06 -7.46
CA PRO A 138 5.69 10.35 -7.99
C PRO A 138 6.03 9.45 -9.20
N GLY A 139 5.28 8.36 -9.40
CA GLY A 139 5.62 7.26 -10.31
C GLY A 139 6.60 6.27 -9.66
N GLY A 140 6.55 5.00 -10.08
CA GLY A 140 7.44 3.96 -9.58
C GLY A 140 6.95 3.32 -8.27
N ALA A 141 7.89 2.94 -7.40
CA ALA A 141 7.63 2.20 -6.15
C ALA A 141 8.20 2.92 -4.92
N SER A 142 8.37 4.25 -4.98
CA SER A 142 9.05 5.02 -3.92
C SER A 142 8.35 4.92 -2.57
N CYS A 143 7.02 4.85 -2.57
CA CYS A 143 6.22 4.77 -1.37
C CYS A 143 6.26 3.35 -0.79
N SER A 144 6.03 2.33 -1.63
CA SER A 144 6.10 0.94 -1.20
C SER A 144 7.50 0.52 -0.74
N LEU A 145 8.56 0.97 -1.41
CA LEU A 145 9.94 0.69 -0.99
C LEU A 145 10.30 1.38 0.33
N GLY A 146 9.82 2.62 0.55
CA GLY A 146 10.11 3.37 1.77
C GLY A 146 9.31 2.90 2.99
N CYS A 147 8.15 2.27 2.79
CA CYS A 147 7.19 2.05 3.87
C CYS A 147 6.76 0.61 4.10
N LYS A 148 6.93 -0.30 3.14
CA LYS A 148 6.54 -1.70 3.31
C LYS A 148 7.60 -2.43 4.13
N ALA A 149 7.19 -3.01 5.26
CA ALA A 149 8.05 -3.83 6.09
C ALA A 149 8.19 -5.25 5.53
N SER A 150 9.09 -6.04 6.15
CA SER A 150 9.32 -7.45 5.80
C SER A 150 8.09 -8.35 5.97
N ASN A 151 7.19 -8.00 6.89
CA ASN A 151 5.91 -8.69 7.10
C ASN A 151 4.82 -8.28 6.09
N GLY A 152 5.15 -7.41 5.12
CA GLY A 152 4.24 -6.96 4.08
C GLY A 152 3.27 -5.85 4.50
N LEU A 153 3.22 -5.49 5.79
CA LEU A 153 2.39 -4.42 6.33
C LEU A 153 3.11 -3.06 6.16
N THR A 154 2.34 -2.00 5.98
CA THR A 154 2.86 -0.63 6.01
C THR A 154 3.38 -0.32 7.40
N CYS A 155 4.67 0.00 7.53
CA CYS A 155 5.34 0.29 8.81
C CYS A 155 5.07 -0.76 9.89
N ASN A 156 5.17 -2.05 9.53
CA ASN A 156 4.83 -3.22 10.36
C ASN A 156 3.40 -3.22 10.94
N GLY A 157 2.51 -2.37 10.44
CA GLY A 157 1.20 -2.12 11.07
C GLY A 157 1.31 -1.41 12.42
N ARG A 158 2.43 -0.73 12.68
CA ARG A 158 2.82 -0.08 13.94
C ARG A 158 3.26 1.38 13.75
N GLY A 159 3.00 1.95 12.58
CA GLY A 159 3.29 3.35 12.29
C GLY A 159 2.60 3.85 11.04
N SER A 160 2.76 5.14 10.80
CA SER A 160 2.23 5.86 9.66
C SER A 160 3.32 6.09 8.63
N CYS A 161 3.11 5.63 7.41
CA CYS A 161 3.95 6.01 6.28
C CYS A 161 3.61 7.45 5.88
N GLN A 162 4.60 8.32 5.74
CA GLN A 162 4.41 9.74 5.46
C GLN A 162 5.39 10.26 4.40
N THR A 163 4.97 11.24 3.60
CA THR A 163 5.88 11.96 2.69
C THR A 163 6.78 12.93 3.47
N LEU A 164 8.10 12.77 3.31
CA LEU A 164 9.12 13.52 4.07
C LEU A 164 9.55 14.83 3.38
N ASN A 165 9.77 14.79 2.06
CA ASN A 165 10.36 15.90 1.30
C ASN A 165 9.76 16.07 -0.11
N GLY A 166 8.54 15.55 -0.31
CA GLY A 166 7.80 15.58 -1.58
C GLY A 166 8.04 14.37 -2.47
N THR A 167 9.15 13.64 -2.29
CA THR A 167 9.50 12.46 -3.10
C THR A 167 9.94 11.26 -2.28
N GLY A 168 10.47 11.49 -1.08
CA GLY A 168 10.85 10.47 -0.10
C GLY A 168 9.72 10.15 0.87
N TYR A 169 9.71 8.90 1.34
CA TYR A 169 8.73 8.35 2.25
C TYR A 169 9.43 7.64 3.40
N GLY A 170 8.80 7.65 4.58
CA GLY A 170 9.31 6.95 5.75
C GLY A 170 8.21 6.71 6.77
N CYS A 171 8.51 5.83 7.73
CA CYS A 171 7.61 5.49 8.81
C CYS A 171 7.79 6.42 10.00
N GLU A 172 6.69 7.00 10.46
CA GLU A 172 6.56 7.62 11.77
C GLU A 172 5.90 6.59 12.71
N CYS A 173 6.63 6.13 13.72
CA CYS A 173 6.18 5.03 14.57
C CYS A 173 5.15 5.47 15.61
N ASN A 174 4.16 4.62 15.84
CA ASN A 174 3.20 4.82 16.92
C ASN A 174 3.91 4.74 18.27
N SER A 175 3.29 5.33 19.30
CA SER A 175 3.79 5.23 20.67
C SER A 175 4.06 3.77 21.06
N GLY A 176 5.21 3.53 21.67
CA GLY A 176 5.67 2.18 22.03
C GLY A 176 6.51 1.46 20.97
N TRP A 177 6.72 2.06 19.79
CA TRP A 177 7.50 1.48 18.70
C TRP A 177 8.62 2.39 18.18
N THR A 178 9.66 1.77 17.63
CA THR A 178 10.78 2.42 16.95
C THR A 178 11.35 1.52 15.85
N GLY A 179 12.37 2.00 15.14
CA GLY A 179 12.98 1.33 14.01
C GLY A 179 12.57 1.96 12.68
N VAL A 180 13.23 1.55 11.59
CA VAL A 180 13.02 2.14 10.26
C VAL A 180 11.61 1.86 9.76
N HIS A 181 11.03 0.72 10.15
CA HIS A 181 9.68 0.32 9.80
C HIS A 181 8.83 0.01 11.04
N CYS A 182 9.19 0.54 12.21
CA CYS A 182 8.45 0.33 13.47
C CYS A 182 8.42 -1.14 13.93
N GLU A 183 9.52 -1.85 13.75
CA GLU A 183 9.69 -3.26 14.11
C GLU A 183 10.10 -3.50 15.56
N THR A 184 10.58 -2.46 16.26
CA THR A 184 11.15 -2.59 17.61
C THR A 184 10.21 -2.02 18.65
N VAL A 185 9.86 -2.82 19.66
CA VAL A 185 9.07 -2.37 20.81
C VAL A 185 9.97 -1.62 21.80
N VAL A 186 9.54 -0.44 22.24
CA VAL A 186 10.26 0.37 23.25
C VAL A 186 9.51 0.53 24.56
N ASN A 187 8.17 0.47 24.56
CA ASN A 187 7.35 0.44 25.77
C ASN A 187 5.96 -0.16 25.47
N GLY A 188 5.20 -0.44 26.52
CA GLY A 188 3.84 -1.00 26.45
C GLY A 188 2.72 0.04 26.53
N THR A 189 3.02 1.32 26.37
CA THR A 189 2.01 2.38 26.49
C THR A 189 1.14 2.38 25.24
N CYS A 190 -0.17 2.32 25.44
CA CYS A 190 -1.14 2.34 24.35
C CYS A 190 -2.18 3.44 24.53
N GLN A 191 -2.84 3.82 23.42
CA GLN A 191 -4.00 4.70 23.41
C GLN A 191 -5.23 3.89 23.01
N GLU A 192 -6.33 4.10 23.72
CA GLU A 192 -7.60 3.42 23.43
C GLU A 192 -8.17 3.87 22.08
N GLY A 193 -8.86 2.95 21.40
CA GLY A 193 -9.60 3.22 20.16
C GLY A 193 -8.78 3.55 18.91
N VAL A 194 -7.44 3.51 18.95
CA VAL A 194 -6.59 3.79 17.75
C VAL A 194 -5.81 2.57 17.24
N GLY A 195 -6.01 1.40 17.87
CA GLY A 195 -5.35 0.17 17.45
C GLY A 195 -3.87 0.06 17.83
N SER A 196 -3.41 0.75 18.89
CA SER A 196 -2.01 0.71 19.34
C SER A 196 -1.47 -0.71 19.63
N CYS A 197 -2.36 -1.62 20.06
CA CYS A 197 -2.04 -3.02 20.37
C CYS A 197 -2.09 -3.95 19.15
N GLY A 198 -2.37 -3.40 17.96
CA GLY A 198 -2.40 -4.17 16.73
C GLY A 198 -3.59 -5.11 16.58
N ALA A 199 -3.38 -6.19 15.84
CA ALA A 199 -4.39 -7.18 15.50
C ALA A 199 -4.69 -8.21 16.60
N HIS A 200 -3.92 -8.20 17.69
CA HIS A 200 -3.89 -9.28 18.67
C HIS A 200 -4.09 -8.78 20.10
N GLY A 201 -4.68 -7.60 20.25
CA GLY A 201 -4.98 -7.06 21.57
C GLY A 201 -5.71 -5.75 21.53
N LYS A 202 -6.19 -5.34 22.70
CA LYS A 202 -6.90 -4.08 22.92
C LYS A 202 -6.20 -3.28 24.00
N CYS A 203 -6.20 -1.95 23.83
CA CYS A 203 -5.69 -1.07 24.87
C CYS A 203 -6.75 -0.95 25.97
N VAL A 204 -6.36 -1.19 27.21
CA VAL A 204 -7.22 -1.03 28.39
C VAL A 204 -6.40 -0.32 29.47
N ALA A 205 -6.85 0.85 29.91
CA ALA A 205 -6.17 1.63 30.95
C ALA A 205 -4.68 1.90 30.65
N GLY A 206 -4.35 2.13 29.37
CA GLY A 206 -3.00 2.45 28.92
C GLY A 206 -2.05 1.25 28.77
N SER A 207 -2.53 0.02 28.92
CA SER A 207 -1.77 -1.21 28.68
C SER A 207 -2.48 -2.16 27.71
N CYS A 208 -1.71 -2.88 26.89
CA CYS A 208 -2.28 -3.84 25.96
C CYS A 208 -2.74 -5.12 26.66
N GLN A 209 -4.01 -5.46 26.50
CA GLN A 209 -4.58 -6.76 26.83
C GLN A 209 -4.58 -7.63 25.58
N CYS A 210 -3.79 -8.69 25.58
CA CYS A 210 -3.61 -9.55 24.40
C CYS A 210 -4.69 -10.60 24.27
N ASP A 211 -4.97 -10.95 23.02
CA ASP A 211 -5.84 -12.06 22.65
C ASP A 211 -5.22 -13.39 23.09
N LEU A 212 -6.06 -14.43 23.15
CA LEU A 212 -5.60 -15.80 23.41
C LEU A 212 -4.54 -16.17 22.35
N ASP A 213 -3.46 -16.80 22.81
CA ASP A 213 -2.29 -17.17 22.00
C ASP A 213 -1.37 -16.02 21.58
N TYR A 214 -1.48 -14.85 22.21
CA TYR A 214 -0.54 -13.73 22.02
C TYR A 214 -0.01 -13.19 23.35
N THR A 215 1.21 -12.65 23.31
CA THR A 215 1.93 -12.10 24.45
C THR A 215 2.88 -10.98 24.01
N GLY A 216 3.65 -10.43 24.95
CA GLY A 216 4.44 -9.22 24.76
C GLY A 216 3.70 -7.97 25.25
N VAL A 217 4.46 -6.88 25.43
CA VAL A 217 3.89 -5.63 25.98
C VAL A 217 2.99 -4.91 24.98
N GLN A 218 3.07 -5.28 23.69
CA GLN A 218 2.22 -4.77 22.60
C GLN A 218 1.57 -5.91 21.80
N CYS A 219 1.40 -7.09 22.41
CA CYS A 219 0.78 -8.28 21.79
C CYS A 219 1.45 -8.71 20.47
N GLU A 220 2.76 -8.51 20.38
CA GLU A 220 3.54 -8.69 19.17
C GLU A 220 4.10 -10.11 19.00
N LYS A 221 4.01 -10.95 20.05
CA LYS A 221 4.58 -12.29 20.05
C LYS A 221 3.45 -13.32 20.12
N PRO A 222 3.48 -14.39 19.31
CA PRO A 222 2.67 -15.56 19.58
C PRO A 222 3.03 -16.11 20.96
N ALA A 223 2.03 -16.43 21.77
CA ALA A 223 2.24 -17.17 22.99
C ALA A 223 2.60 -18.61 22.60
N THR A 224 3.72 -19.10 23.10
CA THR A 224 4.05 -20.52 22.96
C THR A 224 3.02 -21.29 23.77
N VAL A 225 2.04 -21.89 23.10
CA VAL A 225 1.18 -22.89 23.73
C VAL A 225 2.05 -24.07 24.11
N VAL A 226 2.53 -24.09 25.36
CA VAL A 226 2.95 -25.36 25.94
C VAL A 226 1.68 -26.18 26.01
N PRO A 227 1.57 -27.33 25.32
CA PRO A 227 0.39 -28.17 25.44
C PRO A 227 0.27 -28.52 26.93
N VAL A 228 -0.81 -28.02 27.55
CA VAL A 228 -1.19 -28.45 28.88
C VAL A 228 -1.66 -29.89 28.70
N THR A 229 -0.72 -30.83 28.76
CA THR A 229 -1.04 -32.22 29.09
C THR A 229 -1.83 -32.13 30.38
N ALA A 230 -3.11 -32.50 30.31
CA ALA A 230 -4.07 -32.37 31.39
C ALA A 230 -3.50 -32.96 32.69
N ILE A 231 -2.96 -32.11 33.55
CA ILE A 231 -2.64 -32.46 34.93
C ILE A 231 -3.93 -32.22 35.71
N THR A 232 -4.57 -33.35 35.99
CA THR A 232 -5.64 -33.52 36.97
C THR A 232 -5.33 -32.70 38.24
N PRO A 233 -6.28 -31.92 38.77
CA PRO A 233 -6.04 -31.12 39.97
C PRO A 233 -5.92 -32.01 41.20
N THR A 234 -4.69 -32.33 41.60
CA THR A 234 -4.40 -32.87 42.93
C THR A 234 -4.25 -31.71 43.90
N VAL A 235 -5.29 -31.52 44.70
CA VAL A 235 -5.34 -30.59 45.83
C VAL A 235 -4.34 -31.01 46.90
N VAL A 236 -3.31 -30.19 47.17
CA VAL A 236 -2.65 -30.13 48.50
C VAL A 236 -1.99 -28.75 48.71
N PRO A 237 -1.95 -28.20 49.95
CA PRO A 237 -1.83 -26.76 50.19
C PRO A 237 -0.42 -26.25 50.50
N SER A 238 -0.19 -25.00 50.07
CA SER A 238 0.46 -23.87 50.75
C SER A 238 1.57 -24.13 51.79
N ALA A 239 2.79 -23.72 51.48
CA ALA A 239 3.71 -23.08 52.44
C ALA A 239 4.73 -22.17 51.72
N SER A 240 4.99 -21.03 52.36
CA SER A 240 5.67 -19.83 51.88
C SER A 240 7.21 -19.89 51.81
N ALA A 241 7.74 -18.86 51.14
CA ALA A 241 8.91 -18.03 51.52
C ALA A 241 10.34 -18.42 51.06
N THR A 242 10.87 -17.56 50.18
CA THR A 242 12.09 -16.74 50.35
C THR A 242 13.45 -17.43 50.47
N THR A 243 14.34 -17.23 49.48
CA THR A 243 15.54 -16.36 49.59
C THR A 243 16.36 -16.37 48.30
N SER A 244 16.86 -15.19 47.93
CA SER A 244 17.87 -14.91 46.90
C SER A 244 19.20 -15.63 47.19
N PRO A 245 20.13 -15.66 46.21
CA PRO A 245 21.35 -14.89 46.45
C PRO A 245 21.85 -14.07 45.26
N THR A 246 22.36 -12.90 45.62
CA THR A 246 23.29 -12.05 44.88
C THR A 246 24.70 -12.58 45.05
N SER A 247 25.48 -12.68 43.97
CA SER A 247 26.93 -12.51 44.04
C SER A 247 27.50 -12.11 42.67
N SER A 248 28.35 -11.10 42.74
CA SER A 248 29.00 -10.30 41.70
C SER A 248 30.40 -10.80 41.34
N ASP A 249 30.73 -10.78 40.03
CA ASP A 249 32.01 -10.44 39.34
C ASP A 249 33.37 -11.07 39.78
N PRO A 250 34.50 -10.98 39.01
CA PRO A 250 34.73 -10.66 37.59
C PRO A 250 35.73 -11.64 36.86
N ASN A 251 36.05 -11.29 35.59
CA ASN A 251 37.34 -11.46 34.86
C ASN A 251 37.55 -12.57 33.80
N LYS A 252 37.70 -12.10 32.54
CA LYS A 252 38.93 -12.09 31.71
C LYS A 252 39.04 -13.03 30.48
N ASP A 253 39.26 -12.34 29.35
CA ASP A 253 39.95 -12.67 28.08
C ASP A 253 39.70 -14.00 27.33
N GLY A 254 39.49 -13.86 26.01
CA GLY A 254 39.56 -14.95 25.05
C GLY A 254 39.18 -14.53 23.64
N SER A 255 40.12 -13.90 22.93
CA SER A 255 40.05 -13.63 21.49
C SER A 255 39.97 -14.94 20.69
N GLY A 256 39.17 -14.97 19.63
CA GLY A 256 39.01 -16.14 18.76
C GLY A 256 38.29 -15.78 17.47
N SER A 257 39.01 -15.09 16.58
CA SER A 257 38.63 -14.90 15.18
C SER A 257 38.43 -16.25 14.51
N SER A 258 37.39 -16.37 13.68
CA SER A 258 37.29 -17.44 12.69
C SER A 258 36.69 -16.85 11.42
N ASP A 259 37.57 -16.18 10.68
CA ASP A 259 37.50 -16.02 9.24
C ASP A 259 37.13 -17.36 8.58
N LYS A 260 35.97 -17.41 7.95
CA LYS A 260 35.70 -18.37 6.88
C LYS A 260 35.81 -17.66 5.55
N THR A 261 37.05 -17.43 5.12
CA THR A 261 37.39 -17.17 3.73
C THR A 261 37.06 -18.43 2.94
N THR A 262 35.86 -18.48 2.35
CA THR A 262 35.45 -19.56 1.46
C THR A 262 35.66 -19.07 0.03
N GLU A 263 36.44 -19.82 -0.74
CA GLU A 263 36.72 -19.59 -2.16
C GLU A 263 35.44 -19.30 -2.96
N HIS A 264 35.30 -18.04 -3.39
CA HIS A 264 34.25 -17.59 -4.29
C HIS A 264 34.84 -17.37 -5.69
N THR A 265 34.90 -18.43 -6.50
CA THR A 265 35.22 -18.26 -7.92
C THR A 265 34.30 -19.08 -8.84
N THR A 266 33.77 -20.22 -8.37
CA THR A 266 32.91 -21.09 -9.19
C THR A 266 31.41 -20.77 -9.05
N THR A 267 30.97 -20.35 -7.86
CA THR A 267 29.53 -20.12 -7.58
C THR A 267 28.99 -18.84 -8.23
N VAL A 268 29.82 -17.79 -8.36
CA VAL A 268 29.42 -16.51 -8.96
C VAL A 268 29.20 -16.67 -10.47
N VAL A 269 30.06 -17.44 -11.15
CA VAL A 269 29.95 -17.69 -12.60
C VAL A 269 28.65 -18.44 -12.93
N LEU A 270 28.26 -19.43 -12.12
CA LEU A 270 27.00 -20.15 -12.32
C LEU A 270 25.77 -19.24 -12.19
N ILE A 271 25.77 -18.34 -11.21
CA ILE A 271 24.66 -17.38 -11.03
C ILE A 271 24.57 -16.43 -12.23
N VAL A 272 25.70 -15.90 -12.71
CA VAL A 272 25.73 -15.01 -13.88
C VAL A 272 25.22 -15.72 -15.14
N VAL A 273 25.60 -16.97 -15.36
CA VAL A 273 25.12 -17.77 -16.50
C VAL A 273 23.62 -18.03 -16.41
N LEU A 274 23.10 -18.37 -15.22
CA LEU A 274 21.66 -18.58 -15.02
C LEU A 274 20.84 -17.30 -15.24
N VAL A 275 21.34 -16.16 -14.77
CA VAL A 275 20.69 -14.85 -15.00
C VAL A 275 20.70 -14.49 -16.49
N ALA A 276 21.80 -14.74 -17.19
CA ALA A 276 21.89 -14.52 -18.63
C ALA A 276 20.92 -15.40 -19.42
N LEU A 277 20.78 -16.67 -19.06
CA LEU A 277 19.82 -17.59 -19.71
C LEU A 277 18.37 -17.20 -19.44
N ALA A 278 18.05 -16.76 -18.22
CA ALA A 278 16.71 -16.27 -17.88
C ALA A 278 16.37 -14.99 -18.66
N ALA A 279 17.32 -14.06 -18.81
CA ALA A 279 17.13 -12.85 -19.60
C ALA A 279 16.89 -13.17 -21.08
N ILE A 280 17.67 -14.08 -21.67
CA ILE A 280 17.49 -14.53 -23.06
C ILE A 280 16.12 -15.21 -23.21
N GLY A 281 15.74 -16.08 -22.28
CA GLY A 281 14.43 -16.73 -22.26
C GLY A 281 13.27 -15.74 -22.20
N GLY A 282 13.38 -14.70 -21.36
CA GLY A 282 12.40 -13.62 -21.26
C GLY A 282 12.24 -12.83 -22.56
N VAL A 283 13.36 -12.48 -23.23
CA VAL A 283 13.33 -11.77 -24.52
C VAL A 283 12.69 -12.64 -25.61
N VAL A 284 13.06 -13.92 -25.70
CA VAL A 284 12.45 -14.85 -26.66
C VAL A 284 10.95 -15.01 -26.41
N TYR A 285 10.54 -15.14 -25.14
CA TYR A 285 9.13 -15.22 -24.75
C TYR A 285 8.36 -13.96 -25.18
N LEU A 286 8.91 -12.77 -24.97
CA LEU A 286 8.28 -11.51 -25.39
C LEU A 286 8.13 -11.41 -26.91
N ILE A 287 9.13 -11.84 -27.68
CA ILE A 287 9.06 -11.87 -29.15
C ILE A 287 7.97 -12.83 -29.63
N LEU A 288 7.88 -14.02 -29.02
CA LEU A 288 6.85 -15.01 -29.36
C LEU A 288 5.45 -14.55 -28.96
N ALA A 289 5.31 -13.92 -27.79
CA ALA A 289 4.05 -13.36 -27.31
C ALA A 289 3.56 -12.23 -28.23
N LYS A 290 4.48 -11.36 -28.69
CA LYS A 290 4.15 -10.31 -29.66
C LYS A 290 3.68 -10.90 -30.99
N LYS A 291 4.40 -11.89 -31.52
CA LYS A 291 4.04 -12.57 -32.78
C LYS A 291 2.70 -13.32 -32.68
N LYS A 292 2.35 -13.84 -31.50
CA LYS A 292 1.04 -14.45 -31.26
C LYS A 292 -0.10 -13.42 -31.34
N ARG A 293 0.06 -12.26 -30.71
CA ARG A 293 -0.93 -11.17 -30.76
C ARG A 293 -1.14 -10.63 -32.18
N GLU A 294 -0.07 -10.58 -32.98
CA GLU A 294 -0.16 -10.17 -34.40
C GLU A 294 -0.97 -11.16 -35.25
N ARG A 295 -0.92 -12.47 -34.94
CA ARG A 295 -1.75 -13.48 -35.63
C ARG A 295 -3.23 -13.38 -35.25
N GLU A 296 -3.52 -13.24 -33.96
CA GLU A 296 -4.89 -13.10 -33.45
C GLU A 296 -5.54 -11.81 -33.98
N ALA A 297 -4.79 -10.71 -34.10
CA ALA A 297 -5.26 -9.46 -34.69
C ALA A 297 -5.53 -9.57 -36.20
N ALA A 298 -4.71 -10.34 -36.93
CA ALA A 298 -4.91 -10.56 -38.38
C ALA A 298 -6.14 -11.44 -38.66
N GLU A 299 -6.42 -12.43 -37.81
CA GLU A 299 -7.59 -13.31 -37.94
C GLU A 299 -8.90 -12.55 -37.68
N LEU A 300 -8.94 -11.68 -36.66
CA LEU A 300 -10.11 -10.85 -36.39
C LEU A 300 -10.38 -9.83 -37.50
N ALA A 301 -9.33 -9.23 -38.08
CA ALA A 301 -9.47 -8.30 -39.20
C ALA A 301 -10.04 -8.98 -40.46
N ALA A 302 -9.68 -10.25 -40.71
CA ALA A 302 -10.22 -11.02 -41.84
C ALA A 302 -11.70 -11.39 -41.65
N LEU A 303 -12.17 -11.57 -40.41
CA LEU A 303 -13.59 -11.82 -40.12
C LEU A 303 -14.44 -10.56 -40.35
N MET A 304 -13.98 -9.39 -39.91
CA MET A 304 -14.74 -8.14 -40.11
C MET A 304 -14.92 -7.78 -41.59
N GLN A 305 -13.94 -8.08 -42.45
CA GLN A 305 -14.08 -7.85 -43.89
C GLN A 305 -15.15 -8.73 -44.56
N ARG A 306 -15.55 -9.85 -43.96
CA ARG A 306 -16.60 -10.73 -44.51
C ARG A 306 -18.01 -10.22 -44.24
N GLU A 307 -18.22 -9.48 -43.15
CA GLU A 307 -19.55 -8.95 -42.79
C GLU A 307 -19.94 -7.74 -43.64
N ASP A 308 -18.98 -6.92 -44.07
CA ASP A 308 -19.26 -5.72 -44.88
C ASP A 308 -19.77 -6.01 -46.32
N ASP A 309 -19.52 -7.20 -46.86
CA ASP A 309 -19.99 -7.58 -48.21
C ASP A 309 -21.44 -8.13 -48.22
N GLU A 310 -21.96 -8.60 -47.08
CA GLU A 310 -23.30 -9.24 -47.03
C GLU A 310 -24.45 -8.23 -46.83
N ASP A 311 -24.18 -7.00 -46.38
CA ASP A 311 -25.19 -5.98 -46.07
C ASP A 311 -25.43 -4.91 -47.16
N ARG A 312 -24.83 -5.07 -48.35
CA ARG A 312 -25.03 -4.12 -49.46
C ARG A 312 -26.34 -4.38 -50.22
N VAL A 313 -27.47 -4.24 -49.53
CA VAL A 313 -28.80 -4.16 -50.15
C VAL A 313 -28.97 -2.77 -50.80
N PRO A 314 -29.17 -2.66 -52.14
CA PRO A 314 -29.40 -1.37 -52.77
C PRO A 314 -30.83 -0.90 -52.50
N THR A 315 -30.98 0.22 -51.80
CA THR A 315 -32.29 0.86 -51.59
C THR A 315 -32.79 1.55 -52.87
N PRO A 316 -34.08 1.42 -53.25
CA PRO A 316 -34.63 2.11 -54.40
C PRO A 316 -34.93 3.58 -54.09
N LYS A 317 -34.46 4.48 -54.95
CA LYS A 317 -34.85 5.89 -54.98
C LYS A 317 -36.28 6.05 -55.49
N SER A 318 -36.98 7.03 -54.91
CA SER A 318 -38.11 7.83 -55.44
C SER A 318 -39.48 7.62 -54.77
N ALA A 319 -39.88 8.62 -53.97
CA ALA A 319 -41.25 9.14 -53.87
C ALA A 319 -41.29 10.32 -52.87
N ILE A 320 -40.97 11.53 -53.35
CA ILE A 320 -41.39 12.78 -52.70
C ILE A 320 -42.38 13.42 -53.68
N GLN A 321 -43.67 13.39 -53.34
CA GLN A 321 -44.68 14.21 -54.00
C GLN A 321 -44.95 15.45 -53.14
N VAL A 322 -44.95 16.58 -53.83
CA VAL A 322 -45.27 17.93 -53.35
C VAL A 322 -46.76 18.04 -53.07
N LEU A 323 -47.11 18.57 -51.90
CA LEU A 323 -48.31 19.38 -51.64
C LEU A 323 -47.98 20.42 -50.59
#